data_AF-Q3BNM2-F1
#
_entry.id   AF-Q3BNM2-F1
#
_cell.length_a   1.000
_cell.length_b   1.000
_cell.length_c   1.000
_cell.angle_alpha   90.00
_cell.angle_beta   90.00
_cell.angle_gamma   90.00
#
_symmetry.space_group_name_H-M   'P 1'
#
loop_
_entity.id
_entity.type
_entity.pdbx_description
1 polymer ?
#
loop_
_entity_poly.entity_id
_entity_poly.type
_entity_poly.pdbx_seq_one_letter_code
_entity_poly.pdbx_strand_id
1 'polypeptide(L)'
;MVQRLVEVFAMGRPANRYQPALPATPSKANHLHRYLRRALAWRVRVGLCRSNPAIGVRQAREAKKHRMPTPAAFDKVLTFARERASLMPHAKGSCPSYLAPVMVLAYSARLRGIEVCTLNDTHKQPTGIHAQRRKGSRDTLIEWDPEMIEAWDLLVERRTAIWTKNGRNFAVPIKAEDRRLLVEQTGNPMAKSSLDSAWQRFIKLAMREGIISNQERFSLHGLKHRGITNTVGNRGDKQDAAGHVTPEMTGRYDHALPVVKPPRRS
;
A
#
# COMPACT_ATOMS: atom_id res chain seq x y z
N MET A 1 0.19 -33.64 13.06
CA MET A 1 -0.24 -32.47 13.88
C MET A 1 -0.10 -31.14 13.16
N VAL A 2 1.08 -30.78 12.64
CA VAL A 2 1.30 -29.47 11.97
C VAL A 2 0.41 -29.28 10.73
N GLN A 3 0.24 -30.32 9.91
CA GLN A 3 -0.65 -30.29 8.73
C GLN A 3 -2.08 -29.86 9.10
N ARG A 4 -2.67 -30.53 10.11
CA ARG A 4 -4.03 -30.22 10.61
C ARG A 4 -4.15 -28.78 11.10
N LEU A 5 -3.13 -28.25 11.77
CA LEU A 5 -3.11 -26.86 12.21
C LEU A 5 -3.13 -25.89 11.02
N VAL A 6 -2.32 -26.14 9.99
CA VAL A 6 -2.29 -25.33 8.77
C VAL A 6 -3.64 -25.40 8.05
N GLU A 7 -4.23 -26.58 7.93
CA GLU A 7 -5.53 -26.76 7.28
C GLU A 7 -6.66 -26.03 8.01
N VAL A 8 -6.69 -26.08 9.34
CA VAL A 8 -7.69 -25.35 10.14
C VAL A 8 -7.62 -23.84 9.90
N PHE A 9 -6.42 -23.25 9.85
CA PHE A 9 -6.30 -21.83 9.51
C PHE A 9 -6.59 -21.56 8.03
N ALA A 10 -6.27 -22.49 7.14
CA ALA A 10 -6.48 -22.31 5.71
C ALA A 10 -7.96 -22.36 5.32
N MET A 11 -8.70 -23.34 5.84
CA MET A 11 -10.11 -23.59 5.53
C MET A 11 -11.05 -22.85 6.48
N GLY A 12 -10.55 -22.42 7.65
CA GLY A 12 -11.39 -21.95 8.72
C GLY A 12 -12.10 -23.11 9.43
N ARG A 13 -12.98 -22.77 10.36
CA ARG A 13 -13.85 -23.74 11.04
C ARG A 13 -15.13 -23.06 11.53
N PRO A 14 -16.28 -23.78 11.57
CA PRO A 14 -17.49 -23.25 12.19
C PRO A 14 -17.31 -23.04 13.70
N ALA A 15 -18.20 -22.25 14.29
CA ALA A 15 -18.26 -22.13 15.74
C ALA A 15 -18.63 -23.49 16.37
N ASN A 16 -18.15 -23.74 17.58
CA ASN A 16 -18.56 -24.87 18.39
C ASN A 16 -18.81 -24.42 19.83
N ARG A 17 -19.22 -25.35 20.71
CA ARG A 17 -19.55 -25.08 22.12
C ARG A 17 -18.44 -24.33 22.88
N TYR A 18 -17.17 -24.50 22.51
CA TYR A 18 -16.03 -24.00 23.26
C TYR A 18 -15.31 -22.83 22.58
N GLN A 19 -15.53 -22.61 21.29
CA GLN A 19 -14.73 -21.68 20.52
C GLN A 19 -15.52 -21.05 19.36
N PRO A 20 -15.29 -19.77 19.07
CA PRO A 20 -15.97 -19.07 17.98
C PRO A 20 -15.54 -19.58 16.61
N ALA A 21 -16.34 -19.24 15.60
CA ALA A 21 -16.01 -19.51 14.21
C ALA A 21 -14.67 -18.86 13.84
N LEU A 22 -13.85 -19.60 13.08
CA LEU A 22 -12.59 -19.11 12.54
C LEU A 22 -12.75 -18.91 11.03
N PRO A 23 -12.61 -17.69 10.49
CA PRO A 23 -12.63 -17.49 9.05
C PRO A 23 -11.41 -18.12 8.39
N ALA A 24 -11.58 -18.56 7.14
CA ALA A 24 -10.49 -19.05 6.29
C ALA A 24 -9.43 -17.97 6.08
N THR A 25 -8.18 -18.28 6.43
CA THR A 25 -7.03 -17.36 6.34
C THR A 25 -5.80 -18.08 5.77
N PRO A 26 -5.83 -18.51 4.49
CA PRO A 26 -4.76 -19.30 3.86
C PRO A 26 -3.38 -18.63 3.96
N SER A 27 -3.29 -17.30 3.81
CA SER A 27 -2.03 -16.57 3.99
C SER A 27 -1.50 -16.62 5.42
N LYS A 28 -2.38 -16.58 6.44
CA LYS A 28 -1.99 -16.73 7.85
C LYS A 28 -1.54 -18.16 8.15
N ALA A 29 -2.22 -19.14 7.57
CA ALA A 29 -1.83 -20.56 7.61
C ALA A 29 -0.41 -20.77 7.08
N ASN A 30 -0.09 -20.20 5.91
CA ASN A 30 1.25 -20.28 5.33
C ASN A 30 2.29 -19.50 6.15
N HIS A 31 1.92 -18.37 6.75
CA HIS A 31 2.80 -17.65 7.68
C HIS A 31 3.16 -18.49 8.90
N LEU A 32 2.15 -19.11 9.52
CA LEU A 32 2.32 -20.02 10.66
C LEU A 32 3.20 -21.21 10.28
N HIS A 33 2.95 -21.83 9.11
CA HIS A 33 3.79 -22.92 8.60
C HIS A 33 5.25 -22.52 8.46
N ARG A 34 5.54 -21.37 7.81
CA ARG A 34 6.91 -20.87 7.64
C ARG A 34 7.59 -20.61 8.99
N TYR A 35 6.86 -20.03 9.94
CA TYR A 35 7.36 -19.79 11.29
C TYR A 35 7.71 -21.10 12.00
N LEU A 36 6.78 -22.05 12.06
CA LEU A 36 6.98 -23.35 12.69
C LEU A 36 8.14 -24.11 12.05
N ARG A 37 8.21 -24.13 10.71
CA ARG A 37 9.31 -24.76 9.98
C ARG A 37 10.66 -24.17 10.36
N ARG A 38 10.77 -22.84 10.50
CA ARG A 38 12.03 -22.18 10.87
C ARG A 38 12.40 -22.41 12.34
N ALA A 39 11.43 -22.27 13.25
CA ALA A 39 11.65 -22.48 14.68
C ALA A 39 12.07 -23.93 14.99
N LEU A 40 11.39 -24.91 14.39
CA LEU A 40 11.71 -26.32 14.58
C LEU A 40 13.02 -26.71 13.88
N ALA A 41 13.36 -26.11 12.74
CA ALA A 41 14.67 -26.31 12.11
C ALA A 41 15.80 -25.83 13.03
N TRP A 42 15.63 -24.70 13.72
CA TRP A 42 16.58 -24.25 14.72
C TRP A 42 16.67 -25.24 15.89
N ARG A 43 15.55 -25.73 16.43
CA ARG A 43 15.53 -26.73 17.51
C ARG A 43 16.25 -28.03 17.15
N VAL A 44 16.10 -28.50 15.90
CA VAL A 44 16.85 -29.66 15.40
C VAL A 44 18.35 -29.39 15.39
N ARG A 45 18.76 -28.20 14.90
CA ARG A 45 20.17 -27.82 14.85
C ARG A 45 20.84 -27.77 16.22
N VAL A 46 20.11 -27.36 17.26
CA VAL A 46 20.64 -27.30 18.64
C VAL A 46 20.42 -28.60 19.41
N GLY A 47 20.02 -29.69 18.76
CA GLY A 47 19.86 -31.01 19.38
C GLY A 47 18.62 -31.20 20.26
N LEU A 48 17.73 -30.20 20.34
CA LEU A 48 16.52 -30.26 21.16
C LEU A 48 15.38 -31.06 20.51
N CYS A 49 15.47 -31.35 19.20
CA CYS A 49 14.50 -32.15 18.46
C CYS A 49 15.23 -33.09 17.49
N ARG A 50 14.75 -34.33 17.35
CA ARG A 50 15.32 -35.30 16.40
C ARG A 50 14.99 -34.97 14.94
N SER A 51 13.82 -34.37 14.69
CA SER A 51 13.35 -34.03 13.35
C SER A 51 12.43 -32.82 13.37
N ASN A 52 12.17 -32.24 12.18
CA ASN A 52 11.30 -31.09 12.02
C ASN A 52 9.94 -31.53 11.44
N PRO A 53 8.87 -31.62 12.26
CA PRO A 53 7.56 -32.10 11.82
C PRO A 53 6.81 -31.12 10.89
N ALA A 54 7.37 -29.94 10.61
CA ALA A 54 6.83 -29.01 9.62
C ALA A 54 7.43 -29.20 8.21
N ILE A 55 8.40 -30.12 8.05
CA ILE A 55 8.86 -30.59 6.74
C ILE A 55 7.78 -31.52 6.14
N GLY A 56 7.57 -31.44 4.82
CA GLY A 56 6.53 -32.23 4.12
C GLY A 56 5.11 -31.69 4.26
N VAL A 57 4.88 -30.67 5.10
CA VAL A 57 3.56 -30.03 5.25
C VAL A 57 3.20 -29.23 4.00
N ARG A 58 2.01 -29.47 3.46
CA ARG A 58 1.48 -28.82 2.27
C ARG A 58 1.03 -27.40 2.59
N GLN A 59 1.49 -26.43 1.80
CA GLN A 59 1.04 -25.04 1.90
C GLN A 59 -0.38 -24.87 1.37
N ALA A 60 -1.12 -23.97 2.00
CA ALA A 60 -2.44 -23.57 1.53
C ALA A 60 -2.33 -22.82 0.20
N ARG A 61 -3.25 -23.11 -0.74
CA ARG A 61 -3.36 -22.33 -1.99
C ARG A 61 -3.96 -20.97 -1.66
N GLU A 62 -3.23 -19.90 -1.96
CA GLU A 62 -3.70 -18.53 -1.75
C GLU A 62 -4.36 -17.99 -3.03
N ALA A 63 -5.57 -17.43 -2.90
CA ALA A 63 -6.16 -16.64 -3.96
C ALA A 63 -5.39 -15.32 -4.09
N LYS A 64 -4.72 -15.10 -5.23
CA LYS A 64 -4.01 -13.86 -5.53
C LYS A 64 -5.02 -12.73 -5.78
N LYS A 65 -5.50 -12.08 -4.73
CA LYS A 65 -6.29 -10.85 -4.86
C LYS A 65 -5.33 -9.66 -4.90
N HIS A 66 -5.10 -9.13 -6.09
CA HIS A 66 -4.19 -8.00 -6.30
C HIS A 66 -4.71 -6.69 -5.64
N ARG A 67 -6.01 -6.60 -5.31
CA ARG A 67 -6.64 -5.46 -4.60
C ARG A 67 -6.21 -4.10 -5.20
N MET A 68 -6.16 -4.07 -6.53
CA MET A 68 -5.84 -2.93 -7.37
C MET A 68 -7.15 -2.38 -7.94
N PRO A 69 -7.37 -1.04 -7.94
CA PRO A 69 -8.58 -0.47 -8.51
C PRO A 69 -8.65 -0.70 -10.02
N THR A 70 -9.83 -0.78 -10.62
CA THR A 70 -10.01 -0.47 -12.05
C THR A 70 -9.88 1.05 -12.26
N PRO A 71 -9.63 1.55 -13.48
CA PRO A 71 -9.65 3.00 -13.74
C PRO A 71 -10.93 3.66 -13.22
N ALA A 72 -12.10 3.12 -13.58
CA ALA A 72 -13.38 3.63 -13.11
C ALA A 72 -13.54 3.61 -11.57
N ALA A 73 -13.07 2.56 -10.89
CA ALA A 73 -13.13 2.50 -9.43
C ALA A 73 -12.15 3.48 -8.77
N PHE A 74 -11.01 3.75 -9.40
CA PHE A 74 -10.08 4.79 -8.94
C PHE A 74 -10.75 6.17 -9.01
N ASP A 75 -11.32 6.52 -10.16
CA ASP A 75 -11.94 7.83 -10.40
C ASP A 75 -13.11 8.07 -9.44
N LYS A 76 -14.03 7.09 -9.32
CA LYS A 76 -15.16 7.15 -8.39
C LYS A 76 -14.71 7.41 -6.94
N VAL A 77 -13.69 6.70 -6.48
CA VAL A 77 -13.20 6.84 -5.11
C VAL A 77 -12.42 8.14 -4.91
N LEU A 78 -11.70 8.63 -5.94
CA LEU A 78 -10.99 9.90 -5.87
C LEU A 78 -11.96 11.08 -5.80
N THR A 79 -12.99 11.10 -6.65
CA THR A 79 -14.07 12.10 -6.59
C THR A 79 -14.75 12.07 -5.23
N PHE A 80 -15.12 10.88 -4.76
CA PHE A 80 -15.72 10.72 -3.44
C PHE A 80 -14.79 11.19 -2.31
N ALA A 81 -13.47 10.96 -2.41
CA ALA A 81 -12.50 11.46 -1.44
C ALA A 81 -12.47 13.00 -1.40
N ARG A 82 -12.48 13.65 -2.57
CA ARG A 82 -12.53 15.12 -2.69
C ARG A 82 -13.82 15.68 -2.08
N GLU A 83 -14.97 15.09 -2.38
CA GLU A 83 -16.27 15.48 -1.81
C GLU A 83 -16.34 15.30 -0.30
N ARG A 84 -15.87 14.16 0.24
CA ARG A 84 -15.92 13.92 1.70
C ARG A 84 -14.86 14.71 2.47
N ALA A 85 -13.80 15.14 1.80
CA ALA A 85 -12.76 16.01 2.37
C ALA A 85 -13.19 17.47 2.51
N SER A 86 -14.15 17.94 1.71
CA SER A 86 -14.68 19.31 1.80
C SER A 86 -15.70 19.50 2.94
N LEU A 87 -16.21 18.40 3.50
CA LEU A 87 -17.06 18.43 4.69
C LEU A 87 -16.28 18.88 5.93
N MET A 88 -17.00 19.41 6.92
CA MET A 88 -16.38 19.78 8.19
C MET A 88 -15.61 18.61 8.81
N PRO A 89 -14.37 18.83 9.30
CA PRO A 89 -13.60 17.78 9.94
C PRO A 89 -14.36 17.12 11.08
N HIS A 90 -14.27 15.79 11.17
CA HIS A 90 -14.95 14.96 12.17
C HIS A 90 -16.48 14.90 12.06
N ALA A 91 -17.10 15.54 11.06
CA ALA A 91 -18.51 15.37 10.78
C ALA A 91 -18.82 13.96 10.25
N LYS A 92 -20.06 13.51 10.41
CA LYS A 92 -20.51 12.21 9.90
C LYS A 92 -20.30 12.12 8.39
N GLY A 93 -19.61 11.05 7.94
CA GLY A 93 -19.31 10.84 6.52
C GLY A 93 -18.13 11.64 5.98
N SER A 94 -17.54 12.55 6.77
CA SER A 94 -16.29 13.23 6.38
C SER A 94 -15.12 12.24 6.30
N CYS A 95 -14.12 12.59 5.51
CA CYS A 95 -12.84 11.90 5.52
C CYS A 95 -11.67 12.89 5.67
N PRO A 96 -10.49 12.44 6.13
CA PRO A 96 -9.34 13.33 6.22
C PRO A 96 -8.96 13.92 4.86
N SER A 97 -8.73 15.23 4.83
CA SER A 97 -8.45 16.00 3.61
C SER A 97 -7.20 15.56 2.85
N TYR A 98 -6.28 14.87 3.51
CA TYR A 98 -5.08 14.33 2.89
C TYR A 98 -5.33 13.06 2.05
N LEU A 99 -6.50 12.42 2.12
CA LEU A 99 -6.70 11.12 1.44
C LEU A 99 -6.68 11.25 -0.09
N ALA A 100 -7.38 12.24 -0.66
CA ALA A 100 -7.37 12.49 -2.10
C ALA A 100 -5.96 12.76 -2.65
N PRO A 101 -5.17 13.71 -2.10
CA PRO A 101 -3.81 13.93 -2.60
C PRO A 101 -2.89 12.72 -2.37
N VAL A 102 -3.06 11.97 -1.26
CA VAL A 102 -2.34 10.71 -1.05
C VAL A 102 -2.67 9.68 -2.13
N MET A 103 -3.93 9.61 -2.59
CA MET A 103 -4.31 8.70 -3.67
C MET A 103 -3.58 9.02 -4.97
N VAL A 104 -3.56 10.30 -5.34
CA VAL A 104 -2.87 10.80 -6.53
C VAL A 104 -1.38 10.48 -6.46
N LEU A 105 -0.69 10.90 -5.38
CA LEU A 105 0.76 10.67 -5.24
C LEU A 105 1.12 9.17 -5.16
N ALA A 106 0.31 8.34 -4.50
CA ALA A 106 0.54 6.90 -4.44
C ALA A 106 0.41 6.23 -5.81
N TYR A 107 -0.53 6.71 -6.64
CA TYR A 107 -0.76 6.21 -8.00
C TYR A 107 0.28 6.74 -8.98
N SER A 108 0.33 8.06 -9.21
CA SER A 108 1.16 8.68 -10.25
C SER A 108 2.66 8.48 -10.00
N ALA A 109 3.13 8.72 -8.76
CA ALA A 109 4.54 8.47 -8.39
C ALA A 109 4.83 7.00 -8.00
N ARG A 110 3.83 6.10 -8.12
CA ARG A 110 3.93 4.67 -7.81
C ARG A 110 4.48 4.41 -6.40
N LEU A 111 4.11 5.23 -5.42
CA LEU A 111 4.66 5.19 -4.06
C LEU A 111 3.94 4.18 -3.17
N ARG A 112 4.69 3.49 -2.30
CA ARG A 112 4.11 2.71 -1.19
C ARG A 112 3.55 3.68 -0.16
N GLY A 113 2.53 3.28 0.62
CA GLY A 113 1.98 4.15 1.67
C GLY A 113 3.02 4.69 2.66
N ILE A 114 4.06 3.90 3.00
CA ILE A 114 5.17 4.40 3.82
C ILE A 114 6.02 5.46 3.11
N GLU A 115 6.24 5.31 1.80
CA GLU A 115 7.01 6.26 1.00
C GLU A 115 6.26 7.60 0.92
N VAL A 116 4.93 7.57 0.78
CA VAL A 116 4.09 8.78 0.86
C VAL A 116 4.16 9.44 2.24
N CYS A 117 4.06 8.66 3.33
CA CYS A 117 4.22 9.20 4.69
C CYS A 117 5.59 9.84 4.94
N THR A 118 6.62 9.41 4.23
CA THR A 118 7.97 9.94 4.36
C THR A 118 8.32 11.01 3.34
N LEU A 119 7.41 11.43 2.45
CA LEU A 119 7.69 12.60 1.61
C LEU A 119 7.92 13.85 2.48
N ASN A 120 8.88 14.67 2.06
CA ASN A 120 9.32 15.90 2.71
C ASN A 120 9.80 16.89 1.64
N ASP A 121 10.26 18.06 2.06
CA ASP A 121 10.61 19.14 1.13
C ASP A 121 11.77 18.81 0.20
N THR A 122 12.74 17.99 0.62
CA THR A 122 13.90 17.63 -0.23
C THR A 122 13.51 16.70 -1.38
N HIS A 123 12.36 16.05 -1.31
CA HIS A 123 11.85 15.22 -2.40
C HIS A 123 11.22 16.02 -3.54
N LYS A 124 10.88 17.31 -3.33
CA LYS A 124 10.42 18.20 -4.40
C LYS A 124 11.63 18.58 -5.25
N GLN A 125 11.63 18.16 -6.51
CA GLN A 125 12.65 18.54 -7.49
C GLN A 125 12.00 19.43 -8.57
N PRO A 126 12.77 20.26 -9.29
CA PRO A 126 12.23 21.15 -10.31
C PRO A 126 11.43 20.41 -11.39
N THR A 127 11.90 19.23 -11.79
CA THR A 127 11.29 18.43 -12.85
C THR A 127 10.37 17.33 -12.34
N GLY A 128 10.37 17.03 -11.03
CA GLY A 128 9.60 15.89 -10.52
C GLY A 128 9.66 15.64 -9.02
N ILE A 129 9.18 14.47 -8.61
CA ILE A 129 9.35 13.94 -7.25
C ILE A 129 10.52 12.95 -7.22
N HIS A 130 11.51 13.22 -6.37
CA HIS A 130 12.48 12.20 -5.99
C HIS A 130 11.80 11.18 -5.06
N ALA A 131 11.50 10.00 -5.58
CA ALA A 131 10.93 8.92 -4.80
C ALA A 131 12.04 8.10 -4.13
N GLN A 132 12.43 8.49 -2.92
CA GLN A 132 13.32 7.69 -2.08
C GLN A 132 12.65 6.38 -1.69
N ARG A 133 13.09 5.29 -2.30
CA ARG A 133 12.46 3.98 -2.15
C ARG A 133 13.03 3.28 -0.92
N ARG A 134 12.17 2.50 -0.26
CA ARG A 134 12.57 1.72 0.92
C ARG A 134 13.11 0.35 0.54
N LYS A 135 12.24 -0.65 0.45
CA LYS A 135 12.64 -2.07 0.37
C LYS A 135 12.63 -2.58 -1.07
N GLY A 136 13.78 -3.09 -1.52
CA GLY A 136 13.91 -3.84 -2.77
C GLY A 136 13.59 -3.00 -4.02
N SER A 137 13.78 -1.68 -3.92
CA SER A 137 13.56 -0.77 -5.03
C SER A 137 14.67 0.29 -5.06
N ARG A 138 15.06 0.74 -6.25
CA ARG A 138 15.95 1.87 -6.52
C ARG A 138 15.16 3.18 -6.54
N ASP A 139 15.82 4.25 -6.15
CA ASP A 139 15.28 5.59 -6.23
C ASP A 139 14.97 5.98 -7.68
N THR A 140 13.94 6.79 -7.85
CA THR A 140 13.47 7.25 -9.16
C THR A 140 13.10 8.72 -9.06
N LEU A 141 13.36 9.49 -10.11
CA LEU A 141 12.80 10.83 -10.30
C LEU A 141 11.58 10.68 -11.20
N ILE A 142 10.38 10.97 -10.69
CA ILE A 142 9.13 10.91 -11.46
C ILE A 142 8.76 12.31 -11.88
N GLU A 143 8.63 12.55 -13.18
CA GLU A 143 8.22 13.83 -13.72
C GLU A 143 6.86 14.30 -13.16
N TRP A 144 6.70 15.60 -13.02
CA TRP A 144 5.44 16.18 -12.58
C TRP A 144 4.33 15.98 -13.60
N ASP A 145 3.15 15.61 -13.12
CA ASP A 145 1.89 15.84 -13.81
C ASP A 145 1.07 16.92 -13.05
N PRO A 146 0.08 17.58 -13.70
CA PRO A 146 -0.70 18.63 -13.06
C PRO A 146 -1.42 18.20 -11.78
N GLU A 147 -1.95 16.97 -11.72
CA GLU A 147 -2.64 16.47 -10.53
C GLU A 147 -1.65 16.20 -9.39
N MET A 148 -0.43 15.74 -9.70
CA MET A 148 0.63 15.57 -8.72
C MET A 148 1.07 16.89 -8.09
N ILE A 149 1.17 17.96 -8.90
CA ILE A 149 1.50 19.30 -8.39
C ILE A 149 0.40 19.76 -7.44
N GLU A 150 -0.86 19.70 -7.87
CA GLU A 150 -2.01 20.05 -7.04
C GLU A 150 -2.01 19.24 -5.72
N ALA A 151 -1.84 17.93 -5.82
CA ALA A 151 -1.82 17.04 -4.66
C ALA A 151 -0.67 17.36 -3.70
N TRP A 152 0.50 17.68 -4.23
CA TRP A 152 1.65 18.09 -3.43
C TRP A 152 1.35 19.39 -2.68
N ASP A 153 0.88 20.41 -3.39
CA ASP A 153 0.67 21.73 -2.83
C ASP A 153 -0.47 21.73 -1.79
N LEU A 154 -1.55 20.96 -2.01
CA LEU A 154 -2.59 20.73 -0.99
C LEU A 154 -2.04 20.12 0.31
N LEU A 155 -1.08 19.21 0.23
CA LEU A 155 -0.44 18.64 1.42
C LEU A 155 0.47 19.64 2.13
N VAL A 156 1.21 20.44 1.36
CA VAL A 156 2.05 21.53 1.89
C VAL A 156 1.19 22.60 2.57
N GLU A 157 0.10 23.02 1.95
CA GLU A 157 -0.84 23.97 2.53
C GLU A 157 -1.43 23.41 3.83
N ARG A 158 -1.92 22.17 3.79
CA ARG A 158 -2.50 21.50 4.97
C ARG A 158 -1.52 21.43 6.13
N ARG A 159 -0.28 20.99 5.92
CA ARG A 159 0.71 20.90 7.03
C ARG A 159 1.05 22.29 7.55
N THR A 160 1.11 23.30 6.68
CA THR A 160 1.46 24.67 7.05
C THR A 160 0.36 25.22 7.94
N ALA A 161 -0.90 25.10 7.55
CA ALA A 161 -2.06 25.48 8.35
C ALA A 161 -2.11 24.77 9.71
N ILE A 162 -1.61 23.53 9.83
CA ILE A 162 -1.52 22.83 11.12
C ILE A 162 -0.43 23.44 12.00
N TRP A 163 0.76 23.68 11.44
CA TRP A 163 1.90 24.22 12.19
C TRP A 163 1.73 25.69 12.59
N THR A 164 1.10 26.51 11.74
CA THR A 164 0.88 27.94 11.99
C THR A 164 -0.44 28.24 12.70
N LYS A 165 -1.17 27.21 13.14
CA LYS A 165 -2.47 27.39 13.78
C LYS A 165 -2.35 28.22 15.05
N ASN A 166 -3.02 29.37 15.09
CA ASN A 166 -3.09 30.25 16.26
C ASN A 166 -3.49 29.47 17.54
N GLY A 167 -2.77 29.74 18.63
CA GLY A 167 -2.97 29.06 19.91
C GLY A 167 -2.34 27.66 20.00
N ARG A 168 -1.57 27.22 18.99
CA ARG A 168 -0.76 26.00 19.06
C ARG A 168 0.69 26.32 18.71
N ASN A 169 1.60 26.01 19.62
CA ASN A 169 3.05 26.16 19.39
C ASN A 169 3.65 24.82 18.99
N PHE A 170 3.46 24.43 17.72
CA PHE A 170 4.21 23.31 17.16
C PHE A 170 5.56 23.82 16.64
N ALA A 171 6.65 23.15 17.02
CA ALA A 171 7.95 23.45 16.44
C ALA A 171 7.93 23.08 14.95
N VAL A 172 8.11 24.08 14.08
CA VAL A 172 8.32 23.84 12.65
C VAL A 172 9.76 23.35 12.47
N PRO A 173 9.98 22.16 11.88
CA PRO A 173 11.34 21.70 11.63
C PRO A 173 12.10 22.66 10.71
N ILE A 174 13.30 23.09 11.13
CA ILE A 174 14.15 24.00 10.35
C ILE A 174 14.64 23.29 9.07
N LYS A 175 15.08 22.04 9.19
CA LYS A 175 15.61 21.25 8.08
C LYS A 175 14.51 20.78 7.14
N ALA A 176 14.76 20.90 5.84
CA ALA A 176 13.83 20.48 4.79
C ALA A 176 13.54 18.96 4.84
N GLU A 177 14.53 18.13 5.19
CA GLU A 177 14.37 16.67 5.29
C GLU A 177 13.42 16.22 6.42
N ASP A 178 13.23 17.08 7.43
CA ASP A 178 12.35 16.81 8.57
C ASP A 178 10.93 17.36 8.36
N ARG A 179 10.74 18.25 7.36
CA ARG A 179 9.43 18.82 7.02
C ARG A 179 8.60 17.84 6.20
N ARG A 180 8.01 16.85 6.86
CA ARG A 180 7.12 15.86 6.23
C ARG A 180 5.89 16.53 5.63
N LEU A 181 5.40 16.00 4.50
CA LEU A 181 4.12 16.44 3.90
C LEU A 181 2.92 16.02 4.76
N LEU A 182 2.93 14.76 5.21
CA LEU A 182 1.87 14.21 6.06
C LEU A 182 2.21 14.40 7.53
N VAL A 183 1.47 15.29 8.18
CA VAL A 183 1.49 15.49 9.62
C VAL A 183 0.12 15.22 10.25
N GLU A 184 0.15 14.70 11.47
CA GLU A 184 -1.03 14.57 12.34
C GLU A 184 -1.54 15.95 12.77
N GLN A 185 -2.74 16.00 13.37
CA GLN A 185 -3.29 17.26 13.91
C GLN A 185 -2.46 17.87 15.04
N THR A 186 -1.52 17.10 15.60
CA THR A 186 -0.53 17.52 16.60
C THR A 186 0.76 18.05 15.97
N GLY A 187 0.83 18.20 14.65
CA GLY A 187 2.03 18.69 13.94
C GLY A 187 3.14 17.66 13.74
N ASN A 188 3.06 16.49 14.39
CA ASN A 188 4.06 15.42 14.27
C ASN A 188 3.92 14.66 12.94
N PRO A 189 5.02 14.08 12.42
CA PRO A 189 4.97 13.16 11.27
C PRO A 189 3.91 12.07 11.42
N MET A 190 3.14 11.83 10.36
CA MET A 190 2.10 10.80 10.35
C MET A 190 2.71 9.39 10.30
N ALA A 191 2.27 8.53 11.21
CA ALA A 191 2.63 7.12 11.18
C ALA A 191 1.89 6.39 10.04
N LYS A 192 2.55 5.41 9.42
CA LYS A 192 1.93 4.58 8.37
C LYS A 192 0.66 3.87 8.88
N SER A 193 0.64 3.44 10.14
CA SER A 193 -0.52 2.82 10.76
C SER A 193 -1.73 3.76 10.85
N SER A 194 -1.50 5.05 11.07
CA SER A 194 -2.56 6.09 11.04
C SER A 194 -3.15 6.21 9.64
N LEU A 195 -2.30 6.31 8.62
CA LEU A 195 -2.74 6.37 7.22
C LEU A 195 -3.51 5.11 6.80
N ASP A 196 -3.00 3.92 7.13
CA ASP A 196 -3.66 2.65 6.84
C ASP A 196 -5.05 2.60 7.52
N SER A 197 -5.16 3.06 8.77
CA SER A 197 -6.41 3.08 9.51
C SER A 197 -7.42 4.07 8.91
N ALA A 198 -6.96 5.26 8.54
CA ALA A 198 -7.78 6.26 7.86
C ALA A 198 -8.31 5.72 6.52
N TRP A 199 -7.43 5.10 5.71
CA TRP A 199 -7.82 4.44 4.47
C TRP A 199 -8.86 3.33 4.69
N GLN A 200 -8.67 2.47 5.69
CA GLN A 200 -9.63 1.39 5.97
C GLN A 200 -11.01 1.92 6.36
N ARG A 201 -11.08 3.03 7.12
CA ARG A 201 -12.37 3.67 7.44
C ARG A 201 -13.00 4.28 6.19
N PHE A 202 -12.22 5.01 5.41
CA PHE A 202 -12.68 5.66 4.19
C PHE A 202 -13.17 4.67 3.12
N ILE A 203 -12.40 3.62 2.81
CA ILE A 203 -12.80 2.66 1.78
C ILE A 203 -14.06 1.87 2.19
N LYS A 204 -14.24 1.60 3.50
CA LYS A 204 -15.47 1.00 4.03
C LYS A 204 -16.66 1.95 3.92
N LEU A 205 -16.44 3.25 4.12
CA LEU A 205 -17.46 4.26 3.90
C LEU A 205 -17.87 4.29 2.43
N ALA A 206 -16.93 4.35 1.49
CA ALA A 206 -17.20 4.29 0.05
C ALA A 206 -18.03 3.04 -0.34
N MET A 207 -17.72 1.88 0.26
CA MET A 207 -18.51 0.67 0.05
C MET A 207 -19.93 0.75 0.63
N ARG A 208 -20.08 1.33 1.83
CA ARG A 208 -21.38 1.49 2.48
C ARG A 208 -22.30 2.43 1.69
N GLU A 209 -21.72 3.49 1.14
CA GLU A 209 -22.43 4.50 0.34
C GLU A 209 -22.61 4.06 -1.13
N GLY A 210 -22.23 2.82 -1.49
CA GLY A 210 -22.45 2.28 -2.83
C GLY A 210 -21.53 2.84 -3.93
N ILE A 211 -20.50 3.61 -3.58
CA ILE A 211 -19.54 4.19 -4.53
C ILE A 211 -18.75 3.09 -5.25
N ILE A 212 -18.40 2.04 -4.52
CA ILE A 212 -17.75 0.84 -5.03
C ILE A 212 -18.35 -0.42 -4.39
N SER A 213 -18.37 -1.50 -5.15
CA SER A 213 -18.71 -2.82 -4.64
C SER A 213 -17.57 -3.45 -3.81
N ASN A 214 -17.87 -4.56 -3.13
CA ASN A 214 -16.85 -5.35 -2.43
C ASN A 214 -15.80 -5.95 -3.40
N GLN A 215 -16.20 -6.22 -4.63
CA GLN A 215 -15.34 -6.73 -5.70
C GLN A 215 -14.37 -5.65 -6.21
N GLU A 216 -14.82 -4.40 -6.27
CA GLU A 216 -14.01 -3.25 -6.67
C GLU A 216 -13.12 -2.72 -5.53
N ARG A 217 -13.32 -3.17 -4.29
CA ARG A 217 -12.52 -2.75 -3.13
C ARG A 217 -11.03 -2.97 -3.36
N PHE A 218 -10.26 -1.89 -3.20
CA PHE A 218 -8.81 -1.89 -3.33
C PHE A 218 -8.10 -1.37 -2.08
N SER A 219 -6.78 -1.54 -2.06
CA SER A 219 -5.90 -1.09 -0.97
C SER A 219 -5.03 0.09 -1.39
N LEU A 220 -4.48 0.85 -0.43
CA LEU A 220 -3.45 1.87 -0.73
C LEU A 220 -2.28 1.29 -1.53
N HIS A 221 -1.84 0.07 -1.20
CA HIS A 221 -0.79 -0.59 -1.97
C HIS A 221 -1.23 -0.92 -3.42
N GLY A 222 -2.53 -1.14 -3.62
CA GLY A 222 -3.13 -1.32 -4.93
C GLY A 222 -3.03 -0.09 -5.83
N LEU A 223 -2.91 1.12 -5.28
CA LEU A 223 -2.68 2.34 -6.05
C LEU A 223 -1.30 2.31 -6.73
N LYS A 224 -0.26 1.96 -5.97
CA LYS A 224 1.08 1.72 -6.54
C LYS A 224 1.03 0.64 -7.62
N HIS A 225 0.32 -0.46 -7.38
CA HIS A 225 0.17 -1.52 -8.38
C HIS A 225 -0.47 -0.95 -9.65
N ARG A 226 -1.60 -0.23 -9.53
CA ARG A 226 -2.26 0.40 -10.68
C ARG A 226 -1.33 1.34 -11.44
N GLY A 227 -0.56 2.16 -10.74
CA GLY A 227 0.41 3.08 -11.33
C GLY A 227 1.53 2.37 -12.11
N ILE A 228 1.97 1.19 -11.67
CA ILE A 228 2.96 0.37 -12.39
C ILE A 228 2.31 -0.32 -13.60
N THR A 229 1.11 -0.86 -13.44
CA THR A 229 0.39 -1.54 -14.52
C THR A 229 0.05 -0.58 -15.67
N ASN A 230 -0.28 0.67 -15.34
CA ASN A 230 -0.61 1.72 -16.30
C ASN A 230 0.62 2.42 -16.92
N THR A 231 1.85 2.11 -16.46
CA THR A 231 3.05 2.62 -17.13
C THR A 231 3.10 2.12 -18.57
N VAL A 232 3.15 3.06 -19.51
CA VAL A 232 3.30 2.80 -20.95
C VAL A 232 4.67 2.18 -21.21
N GLY A 233 4.72 1.23 -22.13
CA GLY A 233 5.96 0.57 -22.55
C GLY A 233 6.00 -0.91 -22.18
N ASN A 234 7.19 -1.47 -22.29
CA ASN A 234 7.48 -2.87 -22.04
C ASN A 234 7.73 -3.14 -20.54
N ARG A 235 8.05 -4.39 -20.21
CA ARG A 235 8.30 -4.80 -18.81
C ARG A 235 9.52 -4.10 -18.18
N GLY A 236 10.53 -3.75 -18.98
CA GLY A 236 11.68 -2.95 -18.55
C GLY A 236 11.24 -1.54 -18.12
N ASP A 237 10.44 -0.86 -18.96
CA ASP A 237 9.91 0.48 -18.63
C ASP A 237 9.10 0.46 -17.33
N LYS A 238 8.28 -0.59 -17.14
CA LYS A 238 7.53 -0.82 -15.89
C LYS A 238 8.44 -1.10 -14.70
N GLN A 239 9.55 -1.80 -14.92
CA GLN A 239 10.53 -2.11 -13.88
C GLN A 239 11.23 -0.85 -13.40
N ASP A 240 11.69 -0.02 -14.33
CA ASP A 240 12.37 1.25 -14.03
C ASP A 240 11.41 2.23 -13.35
N ALA A 241 10.18 2.36 -13.88
CA ALA A 241 9.12 3.17 -13.27
C ALA A 241 8.78 2.75 -11.82
N ALA A 242 8.80 1.44 -11.53
CA ALA A 242 8.57 0.91 -10.20
C ALA A 242 9.81 0.95 -9.29
N GLY A 243 10.98 1.21 -9.90
CA GLY A 243 12.29 1.07 -9.32
C GLY A 243 12.62 -0.36 -8.90
N HIS A 244 12.07 -1.42 -9.48
CA HIS A 244 12.34 -2.78 -8.98
C HIS A 244 13.75 -3.26 -9.30
N VAL A 245 14.42 -3.86 -8.30
CA VAL A 245 15.78 -4.39 -8.46
C VAL A 245 15.79 -5.65 -9.33
N THR A 246 14.80 -6.52 -9.19
CA THR A 246 14.74 -7.78 -9.95
C THR A 246 13.50 -7.88 -10.85
N PRO A 247 13.60 -8.50 -12.04
CA PRO A 247 12.48 -8.64 -12.97
C PRO A 247 11.29 -9.43 -12.41
N GLU A 248 11.50 -10.36 -11.47
CA GLU A 248 10.43 -11.15 -10.84
C GLU A 248 9.50 -10.27 -10.02
N MET A 249 10.00 -9.17 -9.46
CA MET A 249 9.17 -8.21 -8.74
C MET A 249 8.21 -7.51 -9.70
N THR A 250 8.67 -7.10 -10.88
CA THR A 250 7.83 -6.48 -11.92
C THR A 250 6.82 -7.46 -12.50
N GLY A 251 7.18 -8.74 -12.65
CA GLY A 251 6.28 -9.79 -13.13
C GLY A 251 5.04 -10.03 -12.26
N ARG A 252 5.00 -9.51 -11.03
CA ARG A 252 3.79 -9.53 -10.19
C ARG A 252 2.76 -8.47 -10.60
N TYR A 253 3.19 -7.48 -11.38
CA TYR A 253 2.40 -6.30 -11.73
C TYR A 253 2.17 -6.15 -13.24
N ASP A 254 3.03 -6.76 -14.04
CA ASP A 254 2.89 -6.81 -15.49
C ASP A 254 1.96 -7.95 -15.90
N HIS A 255 0.71 -7.59 -16.19
CA HIS A 255 -0.34 -8.52 -16.62
C HIS A 255 -0.68 -8.37 -18.11
N ALA A 256 0.01 -7.47 -18.83
CA ALA A 256 -0.26 -7.23 -20.24
C ALA A 256 0.42 -8.30 -21.10
N LEU A 257 -0.26 -8.74 -22.15
CA LEU A 257 0.36 -9.54 -23.20
C LEU A 257 1.27 -8.62 -24.04
N PRO A 258 2.57 -8.91 -24.16
CA PRO A 258 3.45 -8.08 -24.96
C PRO A 258 3.16 -8.27 -26.45
N VAL A 259 2.91 -7.18 -27.16
CA VAL A 259 2.90 -7.19 -28.63
C VAL A 259 4.33 -7.01 -29.10
N VAL A 260 4.87 -8.03 -29.78
CA VAL A 260 6.25 -8.03 -30.28
C VAL A 260 6.26 -7.88 -31.81
N LYS A 261 7.21 -7.10 -32.33
CA LYS A 261 7.41 -6.98 -33.78
C LYS A 261 8.08 -8.26 -34.32
N PRO A 262 7.76 -8.70 -35.56
CA PRO A 262 8.46 -9.82 -36.18
C PRO A 262 9.95 -9.48 -36.36
N PRO A 263 10.85 -10.48 -36.35
CA PRO A 263 12.27 -10.25 -36.56
C PRO A 263 12.52 -9.68 -37.95
N ARG A 264 13.46 -8.73 -38.07
CA ARG A 264 13.93 -8.28 -39.38
C ARG A 264 14.89 -9.34 -39.95
N ARG A 265 14.72 -9.70 -41.22
CA ARG A 265 15.74 -10.46 -41.95
C ARG A 265 16.92 -9.50 -42.20
N SER A 266 18.11 -9.92 -41.79
CA SER A 266 19.39 -9.24 -42.06
C SER A 266 19.65 -9.18 -43.56
#